data_AF-A0A7U9T0S7-F1
#
_entry.id   AF-A0A7U9T0S7-F1
#
_cell.length_a   1.000
_cell.length_b   1.000
_cell.length_c   1.000
_cell.angle_alpha   90.00
_cell.angle_beta   90.00
_cell.angle_gamma   90.00
#
_symmetry.space_group_name_H-M   'P 1'
#
loop_
_entity.id
_entity.type
_entity.pdbx_description
1 polymer ?
#
loop_
_entity_poly.entity_id
_entity_poly.type
_entity_poly.pdbx_seq_one_letter_code
_entity_poly.pdbx_strand_id
1 'polypeptide(L)'
;MYDISGFGYDIRDVVRVLNLTIRRKNSRSYDVDCPFCNHKTGKLNINIEKNVFRCNYCDAHGGMLDLYSKLYNVSKTEANQQVREALNLGQYRDNYQRPVRPEKDFEPPAPETSERASDVEIDQTYTQMLSLLTLSRKHQEDLQRRGLTPEQIAEQRYRSVPLFGIKKLANKLADKGCTLKGIPGFY
;
A
#
# COMPACT_ATOMS: atom_id res chain seq x y z
N MET A 1 11.96 -14.57 2.86
CA MET A 1 12.13 -14.80 1.42
C MET A 1 10.76 -15.12 0.85
N TYR A 2 10.32 -14.43 -0.20
CA TYR A 2 9.09 -14.83 -0.90
C TYR A 2 9.41 -16.12 -1.64
N ASP A 3 8.61 -17.16 -1.41
CA ASP A 3 8.73 -18.43 -2.10
C ASP A 3 8.23 -18.26 -3.55
N ILE A 4 9.15 -18.36 -4.50
CA ILE A 4 8.92 -18.17 -5.95
C ILE A 4 8.65 -19.52 -6.64
N SER A 5 8.81 -20.64 -5.92
CA SER A 5 8.79 -22.00 -6.49
C SER A 5 7.43 -22.47 -7.03
N GLY A 6 6.35 -21.74 -6.77
CA GLY A 6 4.99 -22.12 -7.15
C GLY A 6 4.55 -21.80 -8.58
N PHE A 7 5.16 -20.80 -9.26
CA PHE A 7 4.61 -20.27 -10.51
C PHE A 7 5.22 -20.88 -11.79
N GLY A 8 6.51 -21.24 -11.76
CA GLY A 8 7.24 -21.76 -12.92
C GLY A 8 7.74 -20.69 -13.91
N TYR A 9 7.58 -19.40 -13.56
CA TYR A 9 8.10 -18.24 -14.30
C TYR A 9 8.23 -17.03 -13.35
N ASP A 10 8.93 -15.99 -13.78
CA ASP A 10 9.16 -14.77 -12.98
C ASP A 10 8.80 -13.47 -13.74
N ILE A 11 9.03 -12.31 -13.12
CA ILE A 11 8.77 -11.00 -13.73
C ILE A 11 9.62 -10.75 -14.98
N ARG A 12 10.78 -11.38 -15.14
CA ARG A 12 11.59 -11.27 -16.37
C ARG A 12 10.88 -11.97 -17.52
N ASP A 13 10.21 -13.09 -17.27
CA ASP A 13 9.39 -13.76 -18.29
C ASP A 13 8.16 -12.91 -18.63
N VAL A 14 7.50 -12.30 -17.65
CA VAL A 14 6.40 -11.34 -17.92
C VAL A 14 6.88 -10.16 -18.76
N VAL A 15 8.05 -9.59 -18.48
CA VAL A 15 8.66 -8.52 -19.30
C VAL A 15 8.88 -8.96 -20.76
N ARG A 16 9.26 -10.23 -20.99
CA ARG A 16 9.43 -10.81 -22.33
C ARG A 16 8.09 -11.01 -23.03
N VAL A 17 7.09 -11.55 -22.33
CA VAL A 17 5.72 -11.74 -22.86
C VAL A 17 5.12 -10.41 -23.28
N LEU A 18 5.31 -9.36 -22.46
CA LEU A 18 4.86 -8.00 -22.76
C LEU A 18 5.73 -7.27 -23.79
N ASN A 19 6.84 -7.88 -24.24
CA ASN A 19 7.82 -7.30 -25.15
C ASN A 19 8.26 -5.87 -24.75
N LEU A 20 8.49 -5.63 -23.46
CA LEU A 20 8.84 -4.29 -22.97
C LEU A 20 10.25 -3.90 -23.44
N THR A 21 10.39 -2.64 -23.86
CA THR A 21 11.68 -2.10 -24.33
C THR A 21 12.64 -1.92 -23.15
N ILE A 22 13.68 -2.75 -23.09
CA ILE A 22 14.72 -2.66 -22.06
C ILE A 22 15.76 -1.61 -22.46
N ARG A 23 15.91 -0.57 -21.63
CA ARG A 23 16.91 0.50 -21.85
C ARG A 23 18.22 0.21 -21.14
N ARG A 24 18.17 -0.37 -19.93
CA ARG A 24 19.36 -0.75 -19.17
C ARG A 24 19.15 -2.12 -18.53
N LYS A 25 20.17 -2.97 -18.63
CA LYS A 25 20.22 -4.27 -17.95
C LYS A 25 21.27 -4.23 -16.85
N ASN A 26 20.83 -4.40 -15.61
CA ASN A 26 21.70 -4.65 -14.47
C ASN A 26 21.61 -6.13 -14.09
N SER A 27 22.50 -6.59 -13.20
CA SER A 27 22.53 -7.99 -12.74
C SER A 27 21.23 -8.42 -12.05
N ARG A 28 20.59 -7.51 -11.31
CA ARG A 28 19.42 -7.79 -10.46
C ARG A 28 18.17 -7.00 -10.86
N SER A 29 18.28 -6.12 -11.85
CA SER A 29 17.18 -5.25 -12.26
C SER A 29 17.27 -4.81 -13.72
N TYR A 30 16.12 -4.53 -14.31
CA TYR A 30 16.01 -3.90 -15.63
C TYR A 30 15.34 -2.55 -15.51
N ASP A 31 15.88 -1.56 -16.22
CA ASP A 31 15.20 -0.30 -16.42
C ASP A 31 14.57 -0.32 -17.82
N VAL A 32 13.24 -0.30 -17.85
CA VAL A 32 12.44 -0.45 -19.06
C VAL A 32 11.52 0.75 -19.28
N ASP A 33 11.03 0.91 -20.51
CA ASP A 33 10.01 1.91 -20.81
C ASP A 33 8.70 1.52 -20.14
N CYS A 34 8.04 2.49 -19.50
CA CYS A 34 6.82 2.22 -18.74
C CYS A 34 5.65 1.97 -19.70
N PRO A 35 4.91 0.84 -19.58
CA PRO A 35 3.73 0.61 -20.40
C PRO A 35 2.48 1.34 -19.87
N PHE A 36 2.52 1.82 -18.63
CA PHE A 36 1.39 2.51 -17.97
C PHE A 36 1.35 4.01 -18.22
N CYS A 37 2.47 4.61 -18.64
CA CYS A 37 2.55 6.04 -18.89
C CYS A 37 3.32 6.33 -20.16
N ASN A 38 3.18 7.55 -20.69
CA ASN A 38 3.75 7.89 -21.99
C ASN A 38 5.26 8.21 -21.96
N HIS A 39 5.96 7.91 -20.85
CA HIS A 39 7.38 8.21 -20.69
C HIS A 39 8.28 7.03 -21.08
N LYS A 40 8.99 7.17 -22.20
CA LYS A 40 9.90 6.16 -22.78
C LYS A 40 11.38 6.42 -22.44
N THR A 41 11.66 6.70 -21.17
CA THR A 41 13.01 7.05 -20.71
C THR A 41 13.64 5.96 -19.83
N GLY A 42 13.14 4.72 -19.85
CA GLY A 42 13.68 3.65 -19.02
C GLY A 42 13.58 3.92 -17.51
N LYS A 43 12.44 4.41 -17.00
CA LYS A 43 12.27 4.72 -15.55
C LYS A 43 11.31 3.77 -14.84
N LEU A 44 10.84 2.73 -15.52
CA LEU A 44 10.22 1.57 -14.89
C LEU A 44 11.32 0.61 -14.45
N ASN A 45 11.56 0.52 -13.15
CA ASN A 45 12.51 -0.45 -12.61
C ASN A 45 11.80 -1.79 -12.38
N ILE A 46 12.32 -2.84 -12.98
CA ILE A 46 11.96 -4.24 -12.76
C ILE A 46 13.03 -4.83 -11.83
N ASN A 47 12.67 -5.26 -10.63
CA ASN A 47 13.57 -5.94 -9.71
C ASN A 47 13.34 -7.45 -9.79
N ILE A 48 14.33 -8.17 -10.31
CA ILE A 48 14.25 -9.61 -10.59
C ILE A 48 14.31 -10.41 -9.28
N GLU A 49 15.19 -10.03 -8.35
CA GLU A 49 15.33 -10.72 -7.06
C GLU A 49 14.06 -10.63 -6.21
N LYS A 50 13.40 -9.48 -6.25
CA LYS A 50 12.19 -9.22 -5.46
C LYS A 50 10.90 -9.54 -6.21
N ASN A 51 10.99 -9.85 -7.51
CA ASN A 51 9.86 -10.14 -8.39
C ASN A 51 8.79 -9.02 -8.43
N VAL A 52 9.24 -7.76 -8.43
CA VAL A 52 8.40 -6.54 -8.38
C VAL A 52 8.82 -5.50 -9.39
N PHE A 53 7.92 -4.58 -9.73
CA PHE A 53 8.22 -3.40 -10.52
C PHE A 53 7.81 -2.11 -9.82
N ARG A 54 8.44 -1.00 -10.19
CA ARG A 54 8.01 0.36 -9.84
C ARG A 54 8.41 1.37 -10.91
N CYS A 55 7.47 2.23 -11.32
CA CYS A 55 7.74 3.38 -12.18
C CYS A 55 8.03 4.62 -11.34
N ASN A 56 9.08 5.38 -11.68
CA ASN A 56 9.37 6.64 -10.99
C ASN A 56 8.50 7.83 -11.43
N TYR A 57 7.76 7.73 -12.54
CA TYR A 57 6.89 8.83 -13.02
C TYR A 57 5.44 8.67 -12.60
N CYS A 58 4.78 7.57 -13.01
CA CYS A 58 3.36 7.36 -12.74
C CYS A 58 3.09 6.56 -11.47
N ASP A 59 4.14 6.25 -10.70
CA ASP A 59 4.11 5.45 -9.47
C ASP A 59 3.46 4.05 -9.60
N ALA A 60 3.24 3.57 -10.82
CA ALA A 60 2.75 2.22 -11.06
C ALA A 60 3.74 1.21 -10.48
N HIS A 61 3.26 0.34 -9.59
CA HIS A 61 4.07 -0.66 -8.90
C HIS A 61 3.27 -1.94 -8.64
N GLY A 62 3.95 -3.02 -8.32
CA GLY A 62 3.33 -4.30 -7.98
C GLY A 62 4.25 -5.49 -8.19
N GLY A 63 3.71 -6.70 -8.03
CA GLY A 63 4.42 -7.94 -8.36
C GLY A 63 4.37 -8.28 -9.86
N MET A 64 4.91 -9.44 -10.23
CA MET A 64 4.91 -9.90 -11.64
C MET A 64 3.52 -9.96 -12.27
N LEU A 65 2.50 -10.45 -11.55
CA LEU A 65 1.13 -10.55 -12.07
C LEU A 65 0.46 -9.18 -12.17
N ASP A 66 0.77 -8.27 -11.25
CA ASP A 66 0.25 -6.89 -11.30
C ASP A 66 0.73 -6.16 -12.56
N LEU A 67 1.93 -6.48 -13.07
CA LEU A 67 2.48 -5.86 -14.28
C LEU A 67 1.61 -6.17 -15.50
N TYR A 68 1.16 -7.41 -15.62
CA TYR A 68 0.29 -7.86 -16.70
C TYR A 68 -1.17 -7.46 -16.45
N SER A 69 -1.69 -7.74 -15.25
CA SER A 69 -3.10 -7.56 -14.92
C SER A 69 -3.53 -6.10 -14.99
N LYS A 70 -2.67 -5.16 -14.56
CA LYS A 70 -2.97 -3.72 -14.64
C LYS A 70 -2.92 -3.18 -16.07
N LEU A 71 -2.12 -3.78 -16.94
CA LEU A 71 -1.99 -3.33 -18.33
C LEU A 71 -3.19 -3.76 -19.17
N TYR A 72 -3.66 -4.99 -18.97
CA TYR A 72 -4.82 -5.55 -19.69
C TYR A 72 -6.15 -5.44 -18.93
N ASN A 73 -6.14 -4.88 -17.72
CA ASN A 73 -7.30 -4.74 -16.84
C ASN A 73 -8.04 -6.07 -16.58
N VAL A 74 -7.28 -7.13 -16.33
CA VAL A 74 -7.78 -8.49 -16.05
C VAL A 74 -7.53 -8.86 -14.59
N SER A 75 -8.18 -9.93 -14.11
CA SER A 75 -7.91 -10.46 -12.77
C SER A 75 -6.50 -11.05 -12.66
N LYS A 76 -5.96 -11.20 -11.45
CA LYS A 76 -4.63 -11.83 -11.24
C LYS A 76 -4.61 -13.31 -11.66
N THR A 77 -5.73 -14.01 -11.48
CA THR A 77 -5.91 -15.41 -11.90
C THR A 77 -5.84 -15.52 -13.42
N GLU A 78 -6.57 -14.64 -14.11
CA GLU A 78 -6.60 -14.58 -15.57
C GLU A 78 -5.25 -14.13 -16.16
N ALA A 79 -4.59 -13.13 -15.55
CA ALA A 79 -3.24 -12.74 -15.92
C ALA A 79 -2.24 -13.91 -15.82
N ASN A 80 -2.34 -14.73 -14.77
CA ASN A 80 -1.49 -15.90 -14.59
C ASN A 80 -1.73 -16.95 -15.69
N GLN A 81 -3.00 -17.21 -16.01
CA GLN A 81 -3.38 -18.13 -17.08
C GLN A 81 -2.81 -17.66 -18.42
N GLN A 82 -3.06 -16.41 -18.82
CA GLN A 82 -2.62 -15.86 -20.10
C GLN A 82 -1.08 -15.82 -20.22
N VAL A 83 -0.36 -15.49 -19.15
CA VAL A 83 1.12 -15.52 -19.15
C VAL A 83 1.64 -16.95 -19.33
N ARG A 84 1.04 -17.95 -18.68
CA ARG A 84 1.44 -19.36 -18.83
C ARG A 84 1.19 -19.88 -20.24
N GLU A 85 0.06 -19.51 -20.83
CA GLU A 85 -0.26 -19.81 -22.23
C GLU A 85 0.77 -19.19 -23.18
N ALA A 86 1.11 -17.90 -22.98
CA ALA A 86 2.12 -17.21 -23.79
C ALA A 86 3.53 -17.82 -23.67
N LEU A 87 3.87 -18.42 -22.52
CA LEU A 87 5.15 -19.08 -22.27
C LEU A 87 5.15 -20.56 -22.67
N ASN A 88 4.05 -21.11 -23.20
CA ASN A 88 3.87 -22.53 -23.50
C ASN A 88 4.13 -23.45 -22.29
N LEU A 89 3.84 -23.00 -21.07
CA LEU A 89 4.14 -23.73 -19.82
C LEU A 89 3.09 -24.80 -19.44
N GLY A 90 2.28 -25.27 -20.39
CA GLY A 90 1.21 -26.24 -20.16
C GLY A 90 0.06 -25.70 -19.27
N GLN A 91 -0.91 -26.57 -18.97
CA GLN A 91 -2.10 -26.17 -18.20
C GLN A 91 -1.75 -25.69 -16.78
N TYR A 92 -2.56 -24.75 -16.30
CA TYR A 92 -2.57 -24.28 -14.92
C TYR A 92 -2.68 -25.47 -13.96
N ARG A 93 -1.89 -25.49 -12.89
CA ARG A 93 -2.12 -26.45 -11.81
C ARG A 93 -3.36 -25.99 -11.04
N ASP A 94 -4.52 -26.56 -11.35
CA ASP A 94 -5.75 -26.37 -10.57
C ASP A 94 -5.55 -26.75 -9.09
N ASN A 95 -4.55 -27.60 -8.83
CA ASN A 95 -4.19 -28.08 -7.51
C ASN A 95 -3.13 -27.20 -6.81
N TYR A 96 -3.02 -25.90 -7.13
CA TYR A 96 -2.27 -24.99 -6.27
C TYR A 96 -3.01 -24.82 -4.94
N GLN A 97 -2.75 -25.75 -4.02
CA GLN A 97 -2.98 -25.51 -2.61
C GLN A 97 -2.05 -24.36 -2.26
N ARG A 98 -2.62 -23.17 -2.08
CA ARG A 98 -1.95 -22.07 -1.41
C ARG A 98 -1.27 -22.70 -0.21
N PRO A 99 0.08 -22.70 -0.10
CA PRO A 99 0.70 -23.23 1.09
C PRO A 99 0.00 -22.51 2.22
N VAL A 100 -0.70 -23.30 3.04
CA VAL A 100 -1.15 -22.81 4.33
C VAL A 100 0.17 -22.39 4.91
N ARG A 101 0.45 -21.08 4.89
CA ARG A 101 1.46 -20.53 5.78
C ARG A 101 1.05 -21.20 7.07
N PRO A 102 1.94 -21.97 7.74
CA PRO A 102 1.62 -22.32 9.11
C PRO A 102 1.16 -20.99 9.67
N GLU A 103 -0.10 -20.96 10.09
CA GLU A 103 -0.50 -20.00 11.08
C GLU A 103 0.53 -20.34 12.15
N LYS A 104 1.66 -19.64 12.11
CA LYS A 104 2.29 -19.33 13.36
C LYS A 104 1.09 -18.71 14.04
N ASP A 105 0.60 -19.43 15.02
CA ASP A 105 -0.11 -18.91 16.15
C ASP A 105 0.82 -17.86 16.80
N PHE A 106 1.21 -16.83 16.04
CA PHE A 106 1.03 -15.49 16.47
C PHE A 106 -0.49 -15.29 16.40
N GLU A 107 -1.23 -15.95 17.31
CA GLU A 107 -2.13 -15.13 18.08
C GLU A 107 -1.23 -14.00 18.58
N PRO A 108 -1.35 -12.77 18.04
CA PRO A 108 -0.73 -11.66 18.73
C PRO A 108 -1.18 -11.83 20.19
N PRO A 109 -0.25 -11.77 21.17
CA PRO A 109 -0.64 -11.88 22.57
C PRO A 109 -1.86 -10.98 22.73
N ALA A 110 -2.94 -11.54 23.31
CA ALA A 110 -4.22 -10.85 23.41
C ALA A 110 -3.92 -9.39 23.76
N PRO A 111 -4.33 -8.43 22.92
CA PRO A 111 -3.89 -7.05 23.07
C PRO A 111 -4.12 -6.68 24.52
N GLU A 112 -3.05 -6.27 25.22
CA GLU A 112 -3.12 -5.90 26.62
C GLU A 112 -4.16 -4.80 26.72
N THR A 113 -5.38 -5.20 27.07
CA THR A 113 -6.54 -4.32 27.02
C THR A 113 -6.38 -3.45 28.24
N SER A 114 -5.76 -2.30 28.00
CA SER A 114 -5.61 -1.29 29.03
C SER A 114 -7.00 -0.87 29.47
N GLU A 115 -7.19 -0.71 30.77
CA GLU A 115 -8.42 -0.09 31.27
C GLU A 115 -8.63 1.24 30.56
N ARG A 116 -9.87 1.50 30.17
CA ARG A 116 -10.25 2.72 29.47
C ARG A 116 -9.84 3.92 30.33
N ALA A 117 -9.11 4.85 29.74
CA ALA A 117 -8.75 6.11 30.40
C ALA A 117 -10.01 6.89 30.80
N SER A 118 -9.90 7.80 31.76
CA SER A 118 -11.03 8.63 32.16
C SER A 118 -11.55 9.49 30.99
N ASP A 119 -12.83 9.85 31.01
CA ASP A 119 -13.41 10.69 29.94
C ASP A 119 -12.66 12.03 29.80
N VAL A 120 -12.11 12.55 30.90
CA VAL A 120 -11.29 13.76 30.93
C VAL A 120 -9.97 13.55 30.17
N GLU A 121 -9.26 12.46 30.41
CA GLU A 121 -8.00 12.16 29.71
C GLU A 121 -8.22 11.87 28.22
N ILE A 122 -9.35 11.23 27.90
CA ILE A 122 -9.77 10.98 26.52
C ILE A 122 -10.02 12.31 25.79
N ASP A 123 -10.84 13.19 26.35
CA ASP A 123 -11.14 14.50 25.75
C ASP A 123 -9.88 15.35 25.59
N GLN A 124 -9.03 15.40 26.63
CA GLN A 124 -7.77 16.12 26.60
C GLN A 124 -6.86 15.62 25.47
N THR A 125 -6.71 14.31 25.31
CA THR A 125 -5.83 13.74 24.28
C THR A 125 -6.38 13.98 22.89
N TYR A 126 -7.68 13.81 22.65
CA TYR A 126 -8.28 14.08 21.35
C TYR A 126 -8.24 15.57 21.00
N THR A 127 -8.50 16.45 21.97
CA THR A 127 -8.36 17.90 21.80
C THR A 127 -6.93 18.27 21.40
N GLN A 128 -5.92 17.71 22.07
CA GLN A 128 -4.52 17.93 21.71
C GLN A 128 -4.18 17.35 20.33
N MET A 129 -4.66 16.16 20.00
CA MET A 129 -4.46 15.56 18.68
C MET A 129 -5.02 16.44 17.57
N LEU A 130 -6.26 16.91 17.69
CA LEU A 130 -6.90 17.79 16.72
C LEU A 130 -6.19 19.14 16.56
N SER A 131 -5.53 19.63 17.62
CA SER A 131 -4.71 20.84 17.56
C SER A 131 -3.44 20.69 16.73
N LEU A 132 -2.89 19.47 16.64
CA LEU A 132 -1.68 19.14 15.88
C LEU A 132 -1.96 18.84 14.40
N LEU A 133 -3.24 18.67 14.05
CA LEU A 133 -3.67 18.35 12.70
C LEU A 133 -4.13 19.60 11.96
N THR A 134 -4.11 19.52 10.63
CA THR A 134 -4.63 20.56 9.73
C THR A 134 -5.73 19.98 8.85
N LEU A 135 -6.60 20.82 8.33
CA LEU A 135 -7.60 20.42 7.34
C LEU A 135 -7.00 20.64 5.94
N SER A 136 -6.96 19.60 5.12
CA SER A 136 -6.49 19.72 3.74
C SER A 136 -7.49 20.52 2.90
N ARG A 137 -6.98 21.25 1.90
CA ARG A 137 -7.82 22.04 0.98
C ARG A 137 -8.92 21.20 0.32
N LYS A 138 -8.57 19.99 -0.15
CA LYS A 138 -9.54 19.07 -0.77
C LYS A 138 -10.67 18.69 0.20
N HIS A 139 -10.34 18.36 1.45
CA HIS A 139 -11.36 18.01 2.44
C HIS A 139 -12.20 19.22 2.86
N GLN A 140 -11.61 20.41 2.90
CA GLN A 140 -12.35 21.64 3.14
C GLN A 140 -13.38 21.91 2.02
N GLU A 141 -12.96 21.79 0.76
CA GLU A 141 -13.84 21.95 -0.40
C GLU A 141 -14.98 20.91 -0.39
N ASP A 142 -14.70 19.65 -0.02
CA ASP A 142 -15.71 18.60 0.08
C ASP A 142 -16.70 18.83 1.24
N LEU A 143 -16.26 19.38 2.38
CA LEU A 143 -17.15 19.76 3.49
C LEU A 143 -18.05 20.94 3.10
N GLN A 144 -17.50 21.95 2.43
CA GLN A 144 -18.28 23.09 1.93
C GLN A 144 -19.30 22.65 0.88
N ARG A 145 -18.94 21.72 -0.01
CA ARG A 145 -19.88 21.14 -0.99
C ARG A 145 -21.06 20.41 -0.33
N ARG A 146 -20.88 19.91 0.90
CA ARG A 146 -21.93 19.28 1.72
C ARG A 146 -22.76 20.30 2.52
N GLY A 147 -22.47 21.59 2.39
CA GLY A 147 -23.22 22.68 3.02
C GLY A 147 -22.67 23.16 4.36
N LEU A 148 -21.46 22.76 4.76
CA LEU A 148 -20.84 23.28 5.98
C LEU A 148 -20.18 24.63 5.73
N THR A 149 -20.44 25.60 6.61
CA THR A 149 -19.77 26.90 6.54
C THR A 149 -18.35 26.82 7.13
N PRO A 150 -17.43 27.72 6.74
CA PRO A 150 -16.09 27.78 7.34
C PRO A 150 -16.11 27.89 8.87
N GLU A 151 -17.09 28.60 9.43
CA GLU A 151 -17.26 28.79 10.89
C GLU A 151 -17.63 27.47 11.56
N GLN A 152 -18.60 26.73 11.00
CA GLN A 152 -18.98 25.41 11.50
C GLN A 152 -17.81 24.42 11.41
N ILE A 153 -17.04 24.49 10.32
CA ILE A 153 -15.86 23.63 10.12
C ILE A 153 -14.81 23.88 11.21
N ALA A 154 -14.61 25.14 11.58
CA ALA A 154 -13.67 25.53 12.62
C ALA A 154 -14.17 25.16 14.02
N GLU A 155 -15.45 25.45 14.33
CA GLU A 155 -16.08 25.15 15.62
C GLU A 155 -16.10 23.63 15.90
N GLN A 156 -16.46 22.82 14.90
CA GLN A 156 -16.49 21.36 15.00
C GLN A 156 -15.10 20.71 14.85
N ARG A 157 -14.04 21.52 14.65
CA ARG A 157 -12.64 21.10 14.57
C ARG A 157 -12.40 19.98 13.54
N TYR A 158 -12.98 20.08 12.34
CA TYR A 158 -12.66 19.12 11.29
C TYR A 158 -11.16 19.20 10.91
N ARG A 159 -10.52 18.03 10.82
CA ARG A 159 -9.11 17.86 10.52
C ARG A 159 -8.87 16.69 9.58
N SER A 160 -7.73 16.70 8.89
CA SER A 160 -7.29 15.62 8.01
C SER A 160 -6.24 14.77 8.70
N VAL A 161 -6.44 13.45 8.71
CA VAL A 161 -5.44 12.50 9.19
C VAL A 161 -4.30 12.42 8.16
N PRO A 162 -3.03 12.60 8.56
CA PRO A 162 -1.90 12.55 7.64
C PRO A 162 -1.65 11.11 7.20
N LEU A 163 -1.37 10.92 5.91
CA LEU A 163 -1.08 9.60 5.32
C LEU A 163 0.22 8.98 5.86
N PHE A 164 1.12 9.80 6.42
CA PHE A 164 2.40 9.38 6.99
C PHE A 164 2.67 10.06 8.32
N GLY A 165 3.54 9.49 9.14
CA GLY A 165 3.99 10.14 10.38
C GLY A 165 3.03 10.03 11.56
N ILE A 166 2.01 9.17 11.49
CA ILE A 166 1.07 8.91 12.60
C ILE A 166 1.82 8.49 13.88
N LYS A 167 2.88 7.66 13.75
CA LYS A 167 3.75 7.30 14.90
C LYS A 167 4.43 8.52 15.53
N LYS A 168 4.83 9.50 14.72
CA LYS A 168 5.42 10.76 15.23
C LYS A 168 4.37 11.63 15.92
N LEU A 169 3.12 11.57 15.47
CA LEU A 169 2.00 12.27 16.12
C LEU A 169 1.75 11.70 17.52
N ALA A 170 1.73 10.37 17.67
CA ALA A 170 1.62 9.72 18.98
C ALA A 170 2.77 10.14 19.91
N ASN A 171 4.03 10.11 19.45
CA ASN A 171 5.16 10.57 20.25
C ASN A 171 5.00 12.03 20.71
N LYS A 172 4.58 12.94 19.81
CA LYS A 172 4.33 14.35 20.17
C LYS A 172 3.22 14.52 21.22
N LEU A 173 2.21 13.64 21.23
CA LEU A 173 1.16 13.66 22.25
C LEU A 173 1.71 13.20 23.60
N ALA A 174 2.54 12.15 23.60
CA ALA A 174 3.24 11.70 24.80
C ALA A 174 4.18 12.79 25.35
N ASP A 175 4.95 13.47 24.47
CA ASP A 175 5.84 14.58 24.85
C ASP A 175 5.07 15.77 25.46
N LYS A 176 3.81 15.96 25.07
CA LYS A 176 2.90 16.97 25.64
C LYS A 176 2.24 16.54 26.95
N GLY A 177 2.56 15.35 27.47
CA GLY A 177 2.02 14.82 28.71
C GLY A 177 0.66 14.13 28.58
N CYS A 178 0.21 13.79 27.36
CA CYS A 178 -1.03 13.04 27.18
C CYS A 178 -0.83 11.54 27.46
N THR A 179 -1.70 10.95 28.28
CA THR A 179 -1.79 9.50 28.48
C THR A 179 -2.32 8.85 27.20
N LEU A 180 -1.56 8.00 26.51
CA LEU A 180 -2.06 7.28 25.32
C LEU A 180 -2.63 5.89 25.65
N LYS A 181 -2.28 5.36 26.82
CA LYS A 181 -2.75 4.06 27.30
C LYS A 181 -4.23 4.14 27.65
N GLY A 182 -5.04 3.20 27.16
CA GLY A 182 -6.48 3.16 27.44
C GLY A 182 -7.32 4.16 26.64
N ILE A 183 -6.73 4.91 25.70
CA ILE A 183 -7.46 5.80 24.80
C ILE A 183 -7.82 5.06 23.51
N PRO A 184 -9.10 5.08 23.07
CA PRO A 184 -9.50 4.45 21.82
C PRO A 184 -8.66 4.92 20.63
N GLY A 185 -8.23 4.00 19.77
CA GLY A 185 -7.44 4.33 18.58
C GLY A 185 -5.93 4.55 18.79
N PHE A 186 -5.41 4.33 20.00
CA PHE A 186 -3.97 4.44 20.32
C PHE A 186 -3.30 3.12 20.76
N TYR A 187 -4.03 1.99 20.78
CA TYR A 187 -3.52 0.65 21.08
C TYR A 187 -3.27 -0.19 19.82
#